data_AF-A0A1E4CRH9-F1
#
_entry.id   AF-A0A1E4CRH9-F1
#
_cell.length_a   1.000
_cell.length_b   1.000
_cell.length_c   1.000
_cell.angle_alpha   90.00
_cell.angle_beta   90.00
_cell.angle_gamma   90.00
#
_symmetry.space_group_name_H-M   'P 1'
#
loop_
_entity.id
_entity.type
_entity.pdbx_description
1 polymer ?
#
loop_
_entity_poly.entity_id
_entity_poly.type
_entity_poly.pdbx_seq_one_letter_code
_entity_poly.pdbx_strand_id
1 'polypeptide(L)'
;AESAIAETIGNLRLLERDHEEDVKAAAEWGNKALAASRKADQLRGTGNTTDADKFDNLAKIALQRQISEENEARALAPSIAAQTEVVDKLKDGLNGMKQKLVELKSKSSELIARQKSAEAQNKVHDAVKSIDVMDPTSELGRFEDKVRRQEALAAGKAEIAASTLDAQFNALEDVGELTEVEARLAALKTGGTSTAAIEQ
;
A
#
# COMPACT_ATOMS: atom_id res chain seq x y z
N ALA A 1 19.34 7.32 16.28
CA ALA A 1 18.27 7.67 17.23
C ALA A 1 18.56 7.08 18.61
N GLU A 2 18.62 5.76 18.78
CA GLU A 2 18.85 5.12 20.09
C GLU A 2 20.16 5.55 20.76
N SER A 3 21.26 5.61 20.02
CA SER A 3 22.57 6.05 20.54
C SER A 3 22.54 7.49 21.09
N ALA A 4 21.87 8.41 20.40
CA ALA A 4 21.76 9.81 20.83
C ALA A 4 20.88 9.96 22.07
N ILE A 5 19.82 9.15 22.18
CA ILE A 5 18.97 9.11 23.37
C ILE A 5 19.76 8.53 24.56
N ALA A 6 20.55 7.48 24.33
CA ALA A 6 21.41 6.89 25.36
C ALA A 6 22.46 7.88 25.88
N GLU A 7 23.07 8.66 24.99
CA GLU A 7 24.00 9.73 25.36
C GLU A 7 23.32 10.82 26.20
N THR A 8 22.12 11.25 25.79
CA THR A 8 21.33 12.25 26.54
C THR A 8 20.96 11.75 27.94
N ILE A 9 20.57 10.47 28.05
CA ILE A 9 20.30 9.83 29.34
C ILE A 9 21.58 9.75 30.18
N GLY A 10 22.72 9.42 29.58
CA GLY A 10 24.01 9.38 30.25
C GLY A 10 24.39 10.73 30.85
N ASN A 11 24.22 11.80 30.07
CA ASN A 11 24.50 13.17 30.51
C ASN A 11 23.57 13.59 31.66
N LEU A 12 22.27 13.23 31.60
CA LEU A 12 21.34 13.47 32.71
C LEU A 12 21.79 12.75 33.99
N ARG A 13 22.19 11.48 33.89
CA ARG A 13 22.65 10.69 35.04
C ARG A 13 23.92 11.25 35.67
N LEU A 14 24.81 11.81 34.86
CA LEU A 14 25.98 12.52 35.36
C LEU A 14 25.55 13.77 36.15
N LEU A 15 24.68 14.60 35.57
CA LEU A 15 24.18 15.82 36.21
C LEU A 15 23.45 15.56 37.53
N GLU A 16 22.63 14.50 37.57
CA GLU A 16 21.94 14.06 38.79
C GLU A 16 22.91 13.59 39.88
N ARG A 17 23.98 12.89 39.50
CA ARG A 17 25.02 12.45 40.44
C ARG A 17 25.79 13.65 40.99
N ASP A 18 26.18 14.59 40.13
CA ASP A 18 26.89 15.79 40.55
C ASP A 18 26.02 16.60 41.55
N HIS A 19 24.73 16.79 41.25
CA HIS A 19 23.79 17.39 42.21
C HIS A 19 23.68 16.61 43.53
N GLU A 20 23.65 15.27 43.49
CA GLU A 20 23.62 14.46 44.71
C GLU A 20 24.90 14.60 45.53
N GLU A 21 26.05 14.71 44.87
CA GLU A 21 27.35 14.95 45.50
C GLU A 21 27.38 16.32 46.19
N ASP A 22 26.90 17.38 45.54
CA ASP A 22 26.79 18.73 46.11
C ASP A 22 25.89 18.75 47.36
N VAL A 23 24.73 18.08 47.30
CA VAL A 23 23.81 17.97 48.44
C VAL A 23 24.47 17.23 49.62
N LYS A 24 25.23 16.16 49.35
CA LYS A 24 25.97 15.45 50.40
C LYS A 24 27.09 16.33 50.97
N ALA A 25 27.85 17.00 50.12
CA ALA A 25 28.92 17.90 50.52
C ALA A 25 28.40 19.04 51.40
N ALA A 26 27.27 19.65 51.03
CA ALA A 26 26.57 20.64 51.84
C ALA A 26 26.25 20.11 53.25
N ALA A 27 25.67 18.92 53.35
CA ALA A 27 25.35 18.29 54.63
C ALA A 27 26.61 18.00 55.47
N GLU A 28 27.68 17.51 54.84
CA GLU A 28 28.96 17.29 55.53
C GLU A 28 29.58 18.58 56.07
N TRP A 29 29.57 19.66 55.28
CA TRP A 29 30.04 20.96 55.71
C TRP A 29 29.20 21.54 56.84
N GLY A 30 27.88 21.36 56.81
CA GLY A 30 27.00 21.74 57.91
C GLY A 30 27.31 20.98 59.21
N ASN A 31 27.59 19.68 59.11
CA ASN A 31 28.02 18.88 60.26
C ASN A 31 29.37 19.35 60.83
N LYS A 32 30.33 19.68 59.95
CA LYS A 32 31.64 20.24 60.35
C LYS A 32 31.48 21.60 61.02
N ALA A 33 30.62 22.47 60.49
CA ALA A 33 30.31 23.77 61.08
C ALA A 33 29.71 23.63 62.49
N LEU A 34 28.74 22.72 62.65
CA LEU A 34 28.11 22.44 63.93
C LEU A 34 29.11 21.90 64.95
N ALA A 35 29.99 20.97 64.54
CA ALA A 35 31.02 20.43 65.42
C ALA A 35 32.02 21.51 65.86
N ALA A 36 32.47 22.37 64.94
CA ALA A 36 33.36 23.48 65.23
C ALA A 36 32.72 24.50 66.19
N SER A 37 31.46 24.89 65.95
CA SER A 37 30.71 25.81 66.82
C SER A 37 30.54 25.24 68.23
N ARG A 38 30.14 23.96 68.37
CA ARG A 38 30.05 23.30 69.68
C ARG A 38 31.39 23.29 70.42
N LYS A 39 32.50 23.10 69.70
CA LYS A 39 33.84 23.12 70.30
C LYS A 39 34.24 24.52 70.75
N ALA A 40 33.90 25.55 69.99
CA ALA A 40 34.09 26.94 70.37
C ALA A 40 33.35 27.27 71.68
N ASP A 41 32.08 26.89 71.78
CA ASP A 41 31.27 27.12 72.99
C ASP A 41 31.84 26.42 74.23
N GLN A 42 32.33 25.19 74.08
CA GLN A 42 33.01 24.47 75.17
C GLN A 42 34.27 25.20 75.63
N LEU A 43 35.12 25.63 74.70
CA LEU A 43 36.36 26.35 75.01
C LEU A 43 36.08 27.67 75.71
N ARG A 44 35.05 28.40 75.24
CA ARG A 44 34.57 29.64 75.85
C ARG A 44 34.09 29.40 77.29
N GLY A 45 33.33 28.34 77.52
CA GLY A 45 32.89 27.93 78.87
C GLY A 45 34.04 27.61 79.83
N THR A 46 35.18 27.15 79.31
CA THR A 46 36.41 26.91 80.09
C THR A 46 37.34 28.12 80.21
N GLY A 47 36.96 29.29 79.69
CA GLY A 47 37.75 30.52 79.73
C GLY A 47 38.84 30.64 78.66
N ASN A 48 38.96 29.67 77.74
CA ASN A 48 39.90 29.74 76.62
C ASN A 48 39.26 30.45 75.42
N THR A 49 39.16 31.78 75.49
CA THR A 49 38.49 32.61 74.47
C THR A 49 39.25 32.64 73.15
N THR A 50 40.59 32.64 73.18
CA THR A 50 41.41 32.69 71.95
C THR A 50 41.20 31.47 71.06
N ASP A 51 41.17 30.27 71.63
CA ASP A 51 40.92 29.06 70.83
C ASP A 51 39.44 28.93 70.46
N ALA A 52 38.51 29.42 71.30
CA ALA A 52 37.10 29.49 70.94
C ALA A 52 36.89 30.32 69.65
N ASP A 53 37.53 31.49 69.55
CA ASP A 53 37.43 32.35 68.37
C ASP A 53 38.01 31.69 67.11
N LYS A 54 39.05 30.86 67.24
CA LYS A 54 39.58 30.06 66.12
C LYS A 54 38.56 29.05 65.62
N PHE A 55 37.88 28.33 66.51
CA PHE A 55 36.86 27.36 66.14
C PHE A 55 35.60 28.03 65.57
N ASP A 56 35.23 29.22 66.04
CA ASP A 56 34.16 30.02 65.44
C ASP A 56 34.50 30.44 64.00
N ASN A 57 35.76 30.81 63.74
CA ASN A 57 36.21 31.12 62.38
C ASN A 57 36.19 29.86 61.48
N LEU A 58 36.56 28.69 62.00
CA LEU A 58 36.41 27.42 61.27
C LEU A 58 34.94 27.10 60.97
N ALA A 59 34.04 27.34 61.91
CA ALA A 59 32.60 27.17 61.70
C ALA A 59 32.08 28.08 60.58
N LYS A 60 32.50 29.35 60.56
CA LYS A 60 32.15 30.30 59.49
C LYS A 60 32.64 29.84 58.12
N ILE A 61 33.88 29.37 58.03
CA ILE A 61 34.44 28.83 56.76
C ILE A 61 33.64 27.61 56.30
N ALA A 62 33.31 26.70 57.22
CA ALA A 62 32.51 25.52 56.90
C ALA A 62 31.09 25.90 56.43
N LEU A 63 30.45 26.90 57.06
CA LEU A 63 29.15 27.43 56.60
C LEU A 63 29.24 28.08 55.23
N GLN A 64 30.32 28.83 54.95
CA GLN A 64 30.53 29.42 53.64
C GLN A 64 30.67 28.35 52.56
N ARG A 65 31.37 27.24 52.86
CA ARG A 65 31.46 26.09 51.96
C ARG A 65 30.10 25.41 51.77
N GLN A 66 29.39 25.12 52.86
CA GLN A 66 28.02 24.58 52.79
C GLN A 66 27.12 25.40 51.86
N ILE A 67 27.10 26.73 52.03
CA ILE A 67 26.28 27.62 51.21
C ILE A 67 26.68 27.57 49.72
N SER A 68 27.98 27.42 49.42
CA SER A 68 28.45 27.24 48.03
C SER A 68 27.85 25.99 47.42
N GLU A 69 28.00 24.84 48.08
CA GLU A 69 27.48 23.54 47.61
C GLU A 69 25.94 23.57 47.48
N GLU A 70 25.24 24.20 48.42
CA GLU A 70 23.77 24.37 48.35
C GLU A 70 23.34 25.22 47.15
N ASN A 71 24.12 26.24 46.81
CA ASN A 71 23.85 27.09 45.64
C ASN A 71 24.14 26.35 44.33
N GLU A 72 25.21 25.54 44.28
CA GLU A 72 25.55 24.69 43.14
C GLU A 72 24.46 23.65 42.88
N ALA A 73 24.04 22.90 43.90
CA ALA A 73 22.90 21.98 43.82
C ALA A 73 21.63 22.69 43.35
N ARG A 74 21.31 23.86 43.93
CA ARG A 74 20.13 24.65 43.55
C ARG A 74 20.18 25.13 42.09
N ALA A 75 21.37 25.46 41.58
CA ALA A 75 21.56 25.89 40.21
C ALA A 75 21.37 24.73 39.21
N LEU A 76 21.72 23.50 39.61
CA LEU A 76 21.56 22.30 38.78
C LEU A 76 20.11 21.81 38.70
N ALA A 77 19.32 21.99 39.76
CA ALA A 77 17.97 21.43 39.87
C ALA A 77 17.02 21.77 38.69
N PRO A 78 16.94 23.02 38.18
CA PRO A 78 16.10 23.34 37.02
C PRO A 78 16.55 22.63 35.74
N SER A 79 17.87 22.50 35.54
CA SER A 79 18.42 21.83 34.36
C SER A 79 18.13 20.34 34.40
N ILE A 80 18.28 19.70 35.57
CA ILE A 80 17.91 18.30 35.78
C ILE A 80 16.43 18.10 35.45
N ALA A 81 15.54 18.91 36.02
CA ALA A 81 14.10 18.80 35.78
C ALA A 81 13.73 18.90 34.29
N ALA A 82 14.29 19.89 33.59
CA ALA A 82 14.05 20.07 32.15
C ALA A 82 14.58 18.89 31.34
N GLN A 83 15.76 18.38 31.67
CA GLN A 83 16.38 17.30 30.92
C GLN A 83 15.73 15.94 31.21
N THR A 84 15.20 15.72 32.42
CA THR A 84 14.33 14.58 32.73
C THR A 84 13.09 14.57 31.84
N GLU A 85 12.40 15.70 31.69
CA GLU A 85 11.21 15.78 30.82
C GLU A 85 11.56 15.46 29.35
N VAL A 86 12.68 15.96 28.85
CA VAL A 86 13.16 15.66 27.49
C VAL A 86 13.46 14.17 27.35
N VAL A 87 14.17 13.57 28.31
CA VAL A 87 14.50 12.15 28.31
C VAL A 87 13.24 11.28 28.31
N ASP A 88 12.23 11.63 29.10
CA ASP A 88 10.97 10.87 29.16
C ASP A 88 10.23 10.92 27.82
N LYS A 89 10.10 12.11 27.22
CA LYS A 89 9.53 12.27 25.86
C LYS A 89 10.28 11.47 24.81
N LEU A 90 11.61 11.45 24.87
CA LEU A 90 12.45 10.69 23.95
C LEU A 90 12.25 9.17 24.12
N LYS A 91 12.12 8.69 25.36
CA LYS A 91 11.87 7.27 25.65
C LYS A 91 10.49 6.84 25.17
N ASP A 92 9.46 7.64 25.42
CA ASP A 92 8.10 7.38 24.95
C ASP A 92 8.03 7.38 23.42
N GLY A 93 8.64 8.39 22.79
CA GLY A 93 8.75 8.47 21.33
C GLY A 93 9.47 7.27 20.72
N LEU A 94 10.58 6.83 21.32
CA LEU A 94 11.32 5.65 20.89
C LEU A 94 10.48 4.37 21.00
N ASN A 95 9.77 4.18 22.11
CA ASN A 95 8.88 3.03 22.27
C ASN A 95 7.76 3.01 21.23
N GLY A 96 7.13 4.17 20.98
CA GLY A 96 6.11 4.30 19.93
C GLY A 96 6.65 3.98 18.54
N MET A 97 7.88 4.43 18.21
CA MET A 97 8.54 4.07 16.95
C MET A 97 8.83 2.57 16.85
N LYS A 98 9.24 1.92 17.93
CA LYS A 98 9.47 0.47 17.97
C LYS A 98 8.19 -0.31 17.72
N GLN A 99 7.08 0.10 18.34
CA GLN A 99 5.77 -0.52 18.13
C GLN A 99 5.32 -0.38 16.67
N LYS A 100 5.37 0.84 16.11
CA LYS A 100 5.06 1.07 14.69
C LYS A 100 5.95 0.26 13.75
N LEU A 101 7.23 0.09 14.07
CA LEU A 101 8.13 -0.74 13.27
C LEU A 101 7.69 -2.20 13.25
N VAL A 102 7.23 -2.75 14.38
CA VAL A 102 6.69 -4.12 14.46
C VAL A 102 5.41 -4.25 13.63
N GLU A 103 4.49 -3.29 13.74
CA GLU A 103 3.26 -3.25 12.93
C GLU A 103 3.57 -3.20 11.43
N LEU A 104 4.49 -2.33 11.00
CA LEU A 104 4.90 -2.21 9.60
C LEU A 104 5.58 -3.48 9.09
N LYS A 105 6.40 -4.16 9.90
CA LYS A 105 6.99 -5.46 9.54
C LYS A 105 5.92 -6.54 9.36
N SER A 106 4.91 -6.57 10.23
CA SER A 106 3.78 -7.48 10.10
C SER A 106 2.99 -7.19 8.82
N LYS A 107 2.68 -5.91 8.55
CA LYS A 107 1.97 -5.50 7.34
C LYS A 107 2.75 -5.82 6.06
N SER A 108 4.06 -5.58 6.06
CA SER A 108 4.94 -5.96 4.97
C SER A 108 4.89 -7.46 4.69
N SER A 109 4.96 -8.28 5.74
CA SER A 109 4.87 -9.75 5.62
C SER A 109 3.51 -10.20 5.06
N GLU A 110 2.42 -9.57 5.51
CA GLU A 110 1.07 -9.80 4.98
C GLU A 110 0.97 -9.46 3.49
N LEU A 111 1.48 -8.30 3.07
CA LEU A 111 1.46 -7.86 1.67
C LEU A 111 2.28 -8.78 0.77
N ILE A 112 3.46 -9.22 1.23
CA ILE A 112 4.29 -10.19 0.51
C ILE A 112 3.53 -11.52 0.33
N ALA A 113 2.84 -12.00 1.36
CA ALA A 113 2.04 -13.22 1.27
C ALA A 113 0.89 -13.07 0.25
N ARG A 114 0.15 -11.94 0.31
CA ARG A 114 -0.92 -11.65 -0.65
C ARG A 114 -0.41 -11.56 -2.08
N GLN A 115 0.74 -10.91 -2.30
CA GLN A 115 1.38 -10.84 -3.61
C GLN A 115 1.70 -12.25 -4.15
N LYS A 116 2.34 -13.10 -3.34
CA LYS A 116 2.66 -14.48 -3.73
C LYS A 116 1.41 -15.30 -4.06
N SER A 117 0.33 -15.12 -3.30
CA SER A 117 -0.95 -15.78 -3.59
C SER A 117 -1.56 -15.29 -4.91
N ALA A 118 -1.54 -13.99 -5.18
CA ALA A 118 -2.02 -13.44 -6.44
C ALA A 118 -1.18 -13.91 -7.64
N GLU A 119 0.16 -13.97 -7.50
CA GLU A 119 1.04 -14.53 -8.53
C GLU A 119 0.74 -16.02 -8.80
N ALA A 120 0.48 -16.81 -7.77
CA ALA A 120 0.10 -18.21 -7.92
C ALA A 120 -1.27 -18.36 -8.61
N GLN A 121 -2.25 -17.54 -8.25
CA GLN A 121 -3.57 -17.51 -8.90
C GLN A 121 -3.46 -17.17 -10.39
N ASN A 122 -2.67 -16.14 -10.74
CA ASN A 122 -2.43 -15.78 -12.14
C ASN A 122 -1.79 -16.93 -12.92
N LYS A 123 -0.76 -17.58 -12.36
CA LYS A 123 -0.14 -18.76 -12.99
C LYS A 123 -1.12 -19.91 -13.22
N VAL A 124 -2.02 -20.17 -12.28
CA VAL A 124 -3.07 -21.19 -12.44
C VAL A 124 -4.05 -20.80 -13.54
N HIS A 125 -4.51 -19.54 -13.57
CA HIS A 125 -5.40 -19.06 -14.63
C HIS A 125 -4.76 -19.12 -16.01
N ASP A 126 -3.49 -18.73 -16.14
CA ASP A 126 -2.74 -18.84 -17.39
C ASP A 126 -2.60 -20.30 -17.86
N ALA A 127 -2.35 -21.23 -16.93
CA ALA A 127 -2.27 -22.66 -17.23
C ALA A 127 -3.62 -23.28 -17.64
N VAL A 128 -4.73 -22.86 -17.02
CA VAL A 128 -6.08 -23.32 -17.41
C VAL A 128 -6.41 -22.81 -18.81
N LYS A 129 -6.09 -21.55 -19.11
CA LYS A 129 -6.29 -20.97 -20.45
C LYS A 129 -5.48 -21.70 -21.52
N SER A 130 -4.26 -22.15 -21.21
CA SER A 130 -3.46 -22.91 -22.17
C SER A 130 -3.97 -24.34 -22.39
N ILE A 131 -4.60 -24.96 -21.40
CA ILE A 131 -5.26 -26.27 -21.57
C ILE A 131 -6.47 -26.16 -22.51
N ASP A 132 -7.30 -25.13 -22.35
CA ASP A 132 -8.49 -24.88 -23.20
C ASP A 132 -8.13 -24.65 -24.69
N VAL A 133 -6.94 -24.12 -24.95
CA VAL A 133 -6.39 -23.93 -26.32
C VAL A 133 -5.80 -25.22 -26.89
N MET A 134 -5.31 -26.13 -26.04
CA MET A 134 -4.64 -27.37 -26.47
C MET A 134 -5.58 -28.59 -26.51
N ASP A 135 -6.89 -28.42 -26.28
CA ASP A 135 -7.87 -29.48 -26.52
C ASP A 135 -8.10 -29.65 -28.04
N PRO A 136 -7.69 -30.79 -28.64
CA PRO A 136 -7.85 -31.02 -30.08
C PRO A 136 -9.32 -30.97 -30.54
N THR A 137 -10.27 -31.18 -29.63
CA THR A 137 -11.71 -31.16 -29.94
C THR A 137 -12.26 -29.74 -30.10
N SER A 138 -11.64 -28.75 -29.46
CA SER A 138 -11.97 -27.32 -29.56
C SER A 138 -11.58 -26.72 -30.91
N GLU A 139 -10.41 -27.08 -31.43
CA GLU A 139 -9.99 -26.69 -32.79
C GLU A 139 -10.83 -27.40 -33.86
N LEU A 140 -11.18 -28.67 -33.65
CA LEU A 140 -12.02 -29.43 -34.57
C LEU A 140 -13.42 -28.81 -34.70
N GLY A 141 -14.07 -28.46 -33.58
CA GLY A 141 -15.39 -27.81 -33.60
C GLY A 141 -15.41 -26.47 -34.35
N ARG A 142 -14.37 -25.64 -34.17
CA ARG A 142 -14.24 -24.37 -34.92
C ARG A 142 -14.03 -24.58 -36.42
N PHE A 143 -13.31 -25.63 -36.80
CA PHE A 143 -13.10 -25.98 -38.20
C PHE A 143 -14.39 -26.52 -38.82
N GLU A 144 -15.12 -27.39 -38.13
CA GLU A 144 -16.44 -27.89 -38.55
C GLU A 144 -17.46 -26.76 -38.77
N ASP A 145 -17.53 -25.78 -37.85
CA ASP A 145 -18.42 -24.61 -38.02
C ASP A 145 -18.03 -23.73 -39.21
N LYS A 146 -16.75 -23.70 -39.58
CA LYS A 146 -16.26 -22.99 -40.76
C LYS A 146 -16.59 -23.76 -42.04
N VAL A 147 -16.44 -25.09 -42.01
CA VAL A 147 -16.81 -25.99 -43.11
C VAL A 147 -18.32 -25.92 -43.37
N ARG A 148 -19.16 -26.07 -42.34
CA ARG A 148 -20.64 -25.97 -42.49
C ARG A 148 -21.09 -24.65 -43.11
N ARG A 149 -20.46 -23.53 -42.75
CA ARG A 149 -20.76 -22.21 -43.36
C ARG A 149 -20.34 -22.14 -44.83
N GLN A 150 -19.20 -22.73 -45.19
CA GLN A 150 -18.77 -22.81 -46.58
C GLN A 150 -19.65 -23.76 -47.40
N GLU A 151 -20.08 -24.88 -46.82
CA GLU A 151 -21.03 -25.82 -47.42
C GLU A 151 -22.39 -25.16 -47.64
N ALA A 152 -22.91 -24.40 -46.67
CA ALA A 152 -24.14 -23.63 -46.80
C ALA A 152 -24.04 -22.56 -47.91
N LEU A 153 -22.89 -21.87 -48.00
CA LEU A 153 -22.63 -20.91 -49.10
C LEU A 153 -22.54 -21.60 -50.46
N ALA A 154 -21.93 -22.79 -50.53
CA ALA A 154 -21.85 -23.58 -51.76
C ALA A 154 -23.23 -24.08 -52.20
N ALA A 155 -24.04 -24.59 -51.26
CA ALA A 155 -25.41 -25.00 -51.49
C ALA A 155 -26.28 -23.84 -52.01
N GLY A 156 -26.21 -22.67 -51.36
CA GLY A 156 -26.94 -21.48 -51.83
C GLY A 156 -26.51 -21.02 -53.23
N LYS A 157 -25.22 -21.11 -53.57
CA LYS A 157 -24.75 -20.82 -54.93
C LYS A 157 -25.27 -21.81 -55.97
N ALA A 158 -25.37 -23.09 -55.62
CA ALA A 158 -25.94 -24.12 -56.50
C ALA A 158 -27.44 -23.90 -56.75
N GLU A 159 -28.18 -23.47 -55.73
CA GLU A 159 -29.61 -23.15 -55.83
C GLU A 159 -29.88 -21.93 -56.73
N ILE A 160 -29.04 -20.90 -56.64
CA ILE A 160 -29.08 -19.74 -57.57
C ILE A 160 -28.80 -20.18 -59.00
N ALA A 161 -27.80 -21.05 -59.21
CA ALA A 161 -27.45 -21.56 -60.53
C ALA A 161 -28.60 -22.37 -61.17
N ALA A 162 -29.29 -23.21 -60.39
CA ALA A 162 -30.48 -23.93 -60.83
C ALA A 162 -31.61 -22.98 -61.23
N SER A 163 -31.88 -21.96 -60.41
CA SER A 163 -32.91 -20.95 -60.68
C SER A 163 -32.63 -20.14 -61.97
N THR A 164 -31.35 -19.85 -62.27
CA THR A 164 -30.97 -19.20 -63.54
C THR A 164 -31.07 -20.11 -64.77
N LEU A 165 -31.03 -21.43 -64.59
CA LEU A 165 -31.21 -22.38 -65.69
C LEU A 165 -32.69 -22.51 -66.05
N ASP A 166 -33.56 -22.60 -65.03
CA ASP A 166 -35.01 -22.62 -65.21
C ASP A 166 -35.52 -21.31 -65.84
N ALA A 167 -34.97 -20.16 -65.45
CA ALA A 167 -35.29 -18.88 -66.08
C ALA A 167 -34.91 -18.84 -67.58
N GLN A 168 -33.84 -19.53 -68.00
CA GLN A 168 -33.45 -19.65 -69.40
C GLN A 168 -34.35 -20.63 -70.19
N PHE A 169 -34.88 -21.67 -69.52
CA PHE A 169 -35.85 -22.58 -70.13
C PHE A 169 -37.19 -21.90 -70.38
N ASN A 170 -37.69 -21.11 -69.42
CA ASN A 170 -38.92 -20.35 -69.60
C ASN A 170 -38.81 -19.34 -70.76
N ALA A 171 -37.62 -18.75 -70.97
CA ALA A 171 -37.38 -17.85 -72.10
C ALA A 171 -37.39 -18.56 -73.47
N LEU A 172 -37.07 -19.86 -73.53
CA LEU A 172 -37.14 -20.66 -74.76
C LEU A 172 -38.57 -21.09 -75.10
N GLU A 173 -39.42 -21.29 -74.09
CA GLU A 173 -40.83 -21.62 -74.28
C GLU A 173 -41.61 -20.42 -74.88
N ASP A 174 -41.27 -19.20 -74.45
CA ASP A 174 -41.82 -17.93 -74.98
C ASP A 174 -41.47 -17.71 -76.47
N VAL A 175 -40.28 -18.16 -76.91
CA VAL A 175 -39.88 -18.14 -78.32
C VAL A 175 -40.65 -19.19 -79.14
N GLY A 176 -41.03 -20.31 -78.52
CA GLY A 176 -41.88 -21.34 -79.13
C GLY A 176 -43.29 -20.85 -79.43
N GLU A 177 -43.93 -20.13 -78.51
CA GLU A 177 -45.27 -19.58 -78.71
C GLU A 177 -45.33 -18.60 -79.90
N LEU A 178 -44.29 -17.76 -80.08
CA LEU A 178 -44.20 -16.83 -81.21
C LEU A 178 -44.23 -17.56 -82.57
N THR A 179 -43.63 -18.75 -82.68
CA THR A 179 -43.64 -19.54 -83.91
C THR A 179 -45.00 -20.18 -84.22
N GLU A 180 -45.78 -20.55 -83.20
CA GLU A 180 -47.13 -21.09 -83.39
C GLU A 180 -48.13 -19.99 -83.81
N VAL A 181 -47.96 -18.78 -83.29
CA VAL A 181 -48.77 -17.62 -83.70
C VAL A 181 -48.55 -17.26 -85.17
N GLU A 182 -47.30 -17.28 -85.65
CA GLU A 182 -46.99 -17.05 -87.06
C GLU A 182 -47.57 -18.13 -87.98
N ALA A 183 -47.57 -19.39 -87.55
CA ALA A 183 -48.18 -20.50 -88.29
C ALA A 183 -49.71 -20.34 -88.44
N ARG A 184 -50.41 -19.87 -87.40
CA ARG A 184 -51.86 -19.60 -87.47
C ARG A 184 -52.20 -18.37 -88.32
N LEU A 185 -51.33 -17.35 -88.38
CA LEU A 185 -51.52 -16.18 -89.26
C LEU A 185 -51.36 -16.55 -90.74
N ALA A 186 -50.44 -17.46 -91.07
CA ALA A 186 -50.26 -17.98 -92.43
C ALA A 186 -51.49 -18.76 -92.92
N ALA A 187 -52.12 -19.55 -92.04
CA ALA A 187 -53.35 -20.29 -92.34
C ALA A 187 -54.56 -19.36 -92.62
N LEU A 188 -54.60 -18.18 -91.99
CA LEU A 188 -55.65 -17.17 -92.22
C LEU A 188 -55.50 -16.43 -93.56
N LYS A 189 -54.30 -16.39 -94.15
CA LYS A 189 -54.03 -15.69 -95.42
C LYS A 189 -54.31 -16.54 -96.68
N THR A 190 -54.50 -17.85 -96.55
CA THR A 190 -54.58 -18.77 -97.71
C THR A 190 -55.98 -19.32 -98.02
N GLY A 191 -57.05 -18.86 -97.36
CA GLY A 191 -58.41 -19.32 -97.69
C GLY A 191 -59.52 -18.39 -97.25
N GLY A 192 -60.08 -17.61 -98.19
CA GLY A 192 -61.25 -16.78 -97.91
C GLY A 192 -61.84 -16.07 -99.13
N THR A 193 -62.39 -16.81 -100.11
CA THR A 193 -63.45 -16.28 -100.99
C THR A 193 -64.47 -17.35 -101.40
N SER A 194 -65.73 -17.10 -100.99
CA SER A 194 -67.02 -17.51 -101.59
C SER A 194 -67.42 -19.01 -101.48
N THR A 195 -68.65 -19.41 -101.12
CA THR A 195 -69.95 -18.71 -101.22
C THR A 195 -71.10 -19.48 -100.53
N ALA A 196 -72.13 -18.73 -100.10
CA ALA A 196 -73.58 -19.03 -100.08
C ALA A 196 -74.09 -20.11 -99.08
N ALA A 197 -75.27 -20.01 -98.44
CA ALA A 197 -76.53 -19.44 -98.92
C ALA A 197 -77.59 -19.23 -97.79
N ILE A 198 -78.45 -18.22 -97.98
CA ILE A 198 -79.93 -18.18 -97.74
C ILE A 198 -80.47 -18.23 -96.29
N GLU A 199 -81.06 -17.10 -95.83
CA GLU A 199 -82.51 -16.99 -95.58
C GLU A 199 -82.97 -15.51 -95.64
N GLN A 200 -83.83 -15.24 -96.65
CA GLN A 200 -84.68 -14.06 -96.99
C GLN A 200 -84.07 -12.67 -97.20
#